data_AF-A0A7Y5FNI1-F1
#
_entry.id   AF-A0A7Y5FNI1-F1
#
_cell.length_a   1.000
_cell.length_b   1.000
_cell.length_c   1.000
_cell.angle_alpha   90.00
_cell.angle_beta   90.00
_cell.angle_gamma   90.00
#
_symmetry.space_group_name_H-M   'P 1'
#
loop_
_entity.id
_entity.type
_entity.pdbx_description
1 polymer ?
#
loop_
_entity_poly.entity_id
_entity_poly.type
_entity_poly.pdbx_seq_one_letter_code
_entity_poly.pdbx_strand_id
1 'polypeptide(L)'
;MLKYIIAAVLLTGMISTSDAAVTKNLMSKEYTSVDSVKILYSLFSEYFKNRDYESAIPYGWRVLTIDTANTVTKWTAGKMEEALTYMHDSAKIDDARKSQIADTIMYIYDLGIKFDVANAPYYKFRKAFVLDFWKKTEVPVLIKYYEEAIAADSGLSTYYYDRLGKFYKLRMNEDPDAKTKALDLYSYLATAEPSNPAWNQELEGLVENIDELIAIRKKNWDFDKENLGKAWNYASLCIKAREWDKAKEALEFLTQKSPETINYWSQLGTVYNKLGETDKSIATFTRLIELEPDKKEHYSNRGLAYKEKSMFSQARTDFRKASQVGGNWALPVYYEGLLYEQSARQCGFDFDTKLVYLLAMNTYNRAVSMDPGLTEAKERAAAVSGSIPTQEEFFFKKIAPGTQIPISGGCFGWIGMSVTSF
;
A
#
# COMPACT_ATOMS: atom_id res chain seq x y z
N MET A 1 -48.55 -19.21 -38.40
CA MET A 1 -48.79 -17.81 -38.81
C MET A 1 -49.20 -16.95 -37.60
N LEU A 2 -48.45 -17.08 -36.48
CA LEU A 2 -48.69 -16.45 -35.18
C LEU A 2 -47.34 -16.20 -34.44
N LYS A 3 -46.28 -15.89 -35.20
CA LYS A 3 -44.89 -15.69 -34.69
C LYS A 3 -44.20 -14.43 -35.25
N TYR A 4 -44.96 -13.52 -35.87
CA TYR A 4 -44.44 -12.27 -36.47
C TYR A 4 -45.00 -10.99 -35.81
N ILE A 5 -45.52 -11.07 -34.57
CA ILE A 5 -46.22 -9.95 -33.92
C ILE A 5 -45.38 -9.22 -32.84
N ILE A 6 -44.17 -9.67 -32.50
CA ILE A 6 -43.29 -8.92 -31.56
C ILE A 6 -42.39 -7.90 -32.29
N ALA A 7 -42.27 -7.98 -33.62
CA ALA A 7 -41.48 -7.04 -34.44
C ALA A 7 -42.28 -5.87 -35.03
N ALA A 8 -43.59 -5.79 -34.80
CA ALA A 8 -44.43 -4.77 -35.43
C ALA A 8 -45.33 -3.96 -34.48
N VAL A 9 -45.57 -4.40 -33.23
CA VAL A 9 -46.51 -3.71 -32.31
C VAL A 9 -46.06 -3.85 -30.83
N LEU A 10 -44.80 -3.49 -30.51
CA LEU A 10 -44.55 -2.71 -29.29
C LEU A 10 -44.94 -1.25 -29.59
N LEU A 11 -46.25 -1.13 -29.80
CA LEU A 11 -47.03 0.05 -30.08
C LEU A 11 -48.41 -0.27 -29.45
N THR A 12 -48.75 0.45 -28.38
CA THR A 12 -50.03 0.45 -27.63
C THR A 12 -50.21 -0.60 -26.52
N GLY A 13 -50.09 -0.16 -25.25
CA GLY A 13 -50.67 -0.92 -24.14
C GLY A 13 -50.18 -0.71 -22.70
N MET A 14 -49.53 0.40 -22.32
CA MET A 14 -49.67 1.08 -21.00
C MET A 14 -48.74 2.31 -20.95
N ILE A 15 -49.34 3.52 -21.00
CA ILE A 15 -48.91 4.83 -20.43
C ILE A 15 -47.47 5.29 -20.75
N SER A 16 -47.13 6.40 -21.43
CA SER A 16 -47.84 7.60 -21.87
C SER A 16 -47.05 8.27 -23.02
N THR A 17 -47.73 8.53 -24.13
CA THR A 17 -47.57 9.62 -25.11
C THR A 17 -46.24 10.42 -25.18
N SER A 18 -45.33 10.03 -26.09
CA SER A 18 -44.50 10.97 -26.89
C SER A 18 -43.77 10.34 -28.11
N ASP A 19 -43.64 9.02 -28.22
CA ASP A 19 -42.57 8.41 -29.07
C ASP A 19 -42.95 7.90 -30.48
N ALA A 20 -44.18 8.09 -30.96
CA ALA A 20 -44.59 7.54 -32.26
C ALA A 20 -44.02 8.26 -33.51
N ALA A 21 -43.43 9.45 -33.35
CA ALA A 21 -42.96 10.26 -34.46
C ALA A 21 -41.51 9.95 -34.89
N VAL A 22 -40.69 9.45 -33.98
CA VAL A 22 -39.22 9.33 -34.17
C VAL A 22 -38.84 8.10 -35.02
N THR A 23 -39.54 6.98 -34.87
CA THR A 23 -39.30 5.74 -35.64
C THR A 23 -39.88 5.77 -37.06
N LYS A 24 -40.91 6.59 -37.31
CA LYS A 24 -41.56 6.67 -38.63
C LYS A 24 -40.70 7.38 -39.67
N ASN A 25 -39.83 8.29 -39.24
CA ASN A 25 -38.97 9.08 -40.14
C ASN A 25 -37.67 8.35 -40.55
N LEU A 26 -37.20 7.40 -39.73
CA LEU A 26 -35.98 6.62 -40.03
C LEU A 26 -36.21 5.45 -41.01
N MET A 27 -37.47 5.11 -41.28
CA MET A 27 -37.88 3.96 -42.10
C MET A 27 -38.56 4.37 -43.42
N SER A 28 -38.30 5.57 -43.93
CA SER A 28 -38.86 6.04 -45.21
C SER A 28 -38.36 5.18 -46.37
N LYS A 29 -39.24 4.28 -46.84
CA LYS A 29 -39.44 3.62 -48.16
C LYS A 29 -38.31 3.41 -49.20
N GLU A 30 -37.11 3.98 -49.11
CA GLU A 30 -36.08 3.87 -50.16
C GLU A 30 -35.20 2.62 -50.07
N TYR A 31 -35.27 1.82 -49.00
CA TYR A 31 -34.31 0.74 -48.75
C TYR A 31 -34.92 -0.67 -48.64
N THR A 32 -36.11 -0.89 -49.20
CA THR A 32 -36.83 -2.18 -49.12
C THR A 32 -36.32 -3.27 -50.09
N SER A 33 -35.29 -3.00 -50.91
CA SER A 33 -34.80 -3.96 -51.92
C SER A 33 -33.48 -4.66 -51.56
N VAL A 34 -32.86 -4.33 -50.43
CA VAL A 34 -31.55 -4.87 -50.04
C VAL A 34 -31.69 -5.74 -48.79
N ASP A 35 -31.81 -7.05 -49.01
CA ASP A 35 -31.90 -8.08 -47.95
C ASP A 35 -30.57 -8.81 -47.68
N SER A 36 -29.49 -8.39 -48.33
CA SER A 36 -28.17 -8.95 -48.07
C SER A 36 -27.51 -8.27 -46.87
N VAL A 37 -27.30 -9.04 -45.79
CA VAL A 37 -26.53 -8.62 -44.60
C VAL A 37 -25.18 -8.02 -45.00
N LYS A 38 -24.53 -8.55 -46.05
CA LYS A 38 -23.25 -8.04 -46.55
C LYS A 38 -23.36 -6.61 -47.10
N ILE A 39 -24.43 -6.30 -47.83
CA ILE A 39 -24.61 -4.95 -48.40
C ILE A 39 -24.93 -3.95 -47.29
N LEU A 40 -25.80 -4.32 -46.34
CA LEU A 40 -26.11 -3.47 -45.18
C LEU A 40 -24.87 -3.22 -44.32
N TYR A 41 -24.04 -4.24 -44.13
CA TYR A 41 -22.76 -4.11 -43.43
C TYR A 41 -21.81 -3.16 -44.16
N SER A 42 -21.69 -3.26 -45.49
CA SER A 42 -20.85 -2.36 -46.29
C SER A 42 -21.33 -0.91 -46.21
N LEU A 43 -22.64 -0.67 -46.34
CA LEU A 43 -23.23 0.67 -46.21
C LEU A 43 -23.02 1.23 -44.82
N PHE A 44 -23.31 0.45 -43.77
CA PHE A 44 -23.03 0.84 -42.39
C PHE A 44 -21.56 1.23 -42.20
N SER A 45 -20.63 0.38 -42.66
CA SER A 45 -19.20 0.63 -42.55
C SER A 45 -18.76 1.88 -43.32
N GLU A 46 -19.34 2.17 -44.47
CA GLU A 46 -18.96 3.31 -45.31
C GLU A 46 -19.40 4.64 -44.68
N TYR A 47 -20.69 4.75 -44.32
CA TYR A 47 -21.19 5.92 -43.60
C TYR A 47 -20.45 6.13 -42.27
N PHE A 48 -20.18 5.04 -41.55
CA PHE A 48 -19.42 5.10 -40.31
C PHE A 48 -17.99 5.65 -40.51
N LYS A 49 -17.26 5.17 -41.54
CA LYS A 49 -15.90 5.67 -41.87
C LYS A 49 -15.90 7.16 -42.18
N ASN A 50 -16.95 7.63 -42.86
CA ASN A 50 -17.12 9.04 -43.21
C ASN A 50 -17.67 9.89 -42.04
N ARG A 51 -17.85 9.30 -40.85
CA ARG A 51 -18.41 9.93 -39.64
C ARG A 51 -19.84 10.48 -39.82
N ASP A 52 -20.56 9.99 -40.83
CA ASP A 52 -21.98 10.26 -41.03
C ASP A 52 -22.80 9.24 -40.21
N TYR A 53 -22.83 9.45 -38.90
CA TYR A 53 -23.46 8.53 -37.97
C TYR A 53 -24.98 8.50 -38.08
N GLU A 54 -25.61 9.62 -38.45
CA GLU A 54 -27.05 9.70 -38.67
C GLU A 54 -27.48 8.75 -39.79
N SER A 55 -26.74 8.74 -40.90
CA SER A 55 -26.98 7.79 -41.99
C SER A 55 -26.53 6.37 -41.65
N ALA A 56 -25.47 6.19 -40.85
CA ALA A 56 -24.94 4.86 -40.51
C ALA A 56 -25.90 4.03 -39.63
N ILE A 57 -26.49 4.65 -38.61
CA ILE A 57 -27.29 3.97 -37.56
C ILE A 57 -28.43 3.11 -38.13
N PRO A 58 -29.27 3.59 -39.08
CA PRO A 58 -30.31 2.76 -39.69
C PRO A 58 -29.80 1.47 -40.31
N TYR A 59 -28.67 1.51 -41.02
CA TYR A 59 -28.07 0.31 -41.63
C TYR A 59 -27.50 -0.62 -40.57
N GLY A 60 -26.80 -0.08 -39.56
CA GLY A 60 -26.27 -0.88 -38.46
C GLY A 60 -27.38 -1.57 -37.66
N TRP A 61 -28.51 -0.90 -37.43
CA TRP A 61 -29.67 -1.50 -36.78
C TRP A 61 -30.27 -2.66 -37.59
N ARG A 62 -30.37 -2.51 -38.91
CA ARG A 62 -30.79 -3.59 -39.81
C ARG A 62 -29.81 -4.76 -39.78
N VAL A 63 -28.50 -4.51 -39.76
CA VAL A 63 -27.47 -5.55 -39.59
C VAL A 63 -27.69 -6.33 -38.30
N LEU A 64 -27.94 -5.65 -37.17
CA LEU A 64 -28.14 -6.31 -35.87
C LEU A 64 -29.45 -7.12 -35.78
N THR A 65 -30.46 -6.81 -36.61
CA THR A 65 -31.80 -7.39 -36.49
C THR A 65 -32.12 -8.48 -37.52
N ILE A 66 -31.43 -8.53 -38.66
CA ILE A 66 -31.68 -9.55 -39.71
C ILE A 66 -31.19 -10.94 -39.30
N ASP A 67 -30.00 -11.02 -38.70
CA ASP A 67 -29.40 -12.29 -38.24
C ASP A 67 -28.66 -12.07 -36.92
N THR A 68 -29.44 -11.67 -35.91
CA THR A 68 -28.95 -11.22 -34.60
C THR A 68 -27.93 -12.18 -33.96
N ALA A 69 -28.10 -13.49 -34.13
CA ALA A 69 -27.20 -14.47 -33.53
C ALA A 69 -25.78 -14.45 -34.13
N ASN A 70 -25.64 -14.08 -35.41
CA ASN A 70 -24.36 -14.06 -36.11
C ASN A 70 -23.82 -12.63 -36.33
N THR A 71 -24.69 -11.62 -36.27
CA THR A 71 -24.33 -10.23 -36.59
C THR A 71 -24.05 -9.38 -35.36
N VAL A 72 -24.55 -9.75 -34.18
CA VAL A 72 -24.19 -9.06 -32.94
C VAL A 72 -22.80 -9.53 -32.52
N THR A 73 -21.83 -8.65 -32.75
CA THR A 73 -20.42 -8.88 -32.43
C THR A 73 -19.88 -7.63 -31.75
N LYS A 74 -18.76 -7.75 -31.05
CA LYS A 74 -18.01 -6.59 -30.54
C LYS A 74 -17.77 -5.51 -31.58
N TRP A 75 -17.55 -5.89 -32.84
CA TRP A 75 -17.37 -4.92 -33.91
C TRP A 75 -18.66 -4.17 -34.23
N THR A 76 -19.75 -4.88 -34.55
CA THR A 76 -21.02 -4.24 -34.97
C THR A 76 -21.67 -3.48 -33.83
N ALA A 77 -21.75 -4.10 -32.64
CA ALA A 77 -22.29 -3.47 -31.45
C ALA A 77 -21.42 -2.29 -31.00
N GLY A 78 -20.08 -2.44 -31.03
CA GLY A 78 -19.15 -1.37 -30.65
C GLY A 78 -19.20 -0.18 -31.62
N LYS A 79 -19.38 -0.42 -32.92
CA LYS A 79 -19.56 0.67 -33.90
C LYS A 79 -20.90 1.38 -33.73
N MET A 80 -21.97 0.63 -33.46
CA MET A 80 -23.26 1.23 -33.15
C MET A 80 -23.20 2.08 -31.88
N GLU A 81 -22.55 1.56 -30.85
CA GLU A 81 -22.29 2.29 -29.61
C GLU A 81 -21.50 3.58 -29.84
N GLU A 82 -20.43 3.54 -30.65
CA GLU A 82 -19.60 4.71 -30.97
C GLU A 82 -20.42 5.80 -31.67
N ALA A 83 -21.20 5.41 -32.69
CA ALA A 83 -22.08 6.32 -33.43
C ALA A 83 -23.16 6.94 -32.51
N LEU A 84 -23.81 6.10 -31.70
CA LEU A 84 -24.88 6.53 -30.79
C LEU A 84 -24.33 7.41 -29.65
N THR A 85 -23.15 7.10 -29.11
CA THR A 85 -22.49 7.93 -28.09
C THR A 85 -22.14 9.31 -28.65
N TYR A 86 -21.62 9.37 -29.87
CA TYR A 86 -21.36 10.66 -30.53
C TYR A 86 -22.64 11.50 -30.66
N MET A 87 -23.76 10.86 -31.01
CA MET A 87 -25.05 11.55 -31.07
C MET A 87 -25.53 11.99 -29.68
N HIS A 88 -25.39 11.14 -28.67
CA HIS A 88 -25.77 11.44 -27.28
C HIS A 88 -25.07 12.69 -26.75
N ASP A 89 -23.76 12.80 -26.99
CA ASP A 89 -22.93 13.90 -26.47
C ASP A 89 -23.06 15.19 -27.30
N SER A 90 -23.82 15.18 -28.39
CA SER A 90 -24.10 16.36 -29.19
C SER A 90 -24.90 17.40 -28.40
N ALA A 91 -24.40 18.63 -28.37
CA ALA A 91 -25.13 19.77 -27.80
C ALA A 91 -26.40 20.15 -28.60
N LYS A 92 -26.63 19.54 -29.77
CA LYS A 92 -27.75 19.84 -30.67
C LYS A 92 -29.03 19.05 -30.34
N ILE A 93 -28.97 18.06 -29.46
CA ILE A 93 -30.12 17.21 -29.12
C ILE A 93 -30.58 17.46 -27.69
N ASP A 94 -31.89 17.30 -27.46
CA ASP A 94 -32.52 17.47 -26.15
C ASP A 94 -32.38 16.22 -25.25
N ASP A 95 -32.79 16.36 -24.00
CA ASP A 95 -32.68 15.29 -23.01
C ASP A 95 -33.59 14.09 -23.31
N ALA A 96 -34.72 14.32 -23.98
CA ALA A 96 -35.61 13.25 -24.44
C ALA A 96 -34.88 12.36 -25.47
N ARG A 97 -34.22 12.98 -26.46
CA ARG A 97 -33.44 12.27 -27.46
C ARG A 97 -32.23 11.58 -26.87
N LYS A 98 -31.53 12.20 -25.92
CA LYS A 98 -30.44 11.55 -25.16
C LYS A 98 -30.93 10.31 -24.41
N SER A 99 -32.08 10.41 -23.76
CA SER A 99 -32.70 9.27 -23.06
C SER A 99 -33.01 8.12 -24.01
N GLN A 100 -33.60 8.39 -25.18
CA GLN A 100 -33.87 7.37 -26.21
C GLN A 100 -32.59 6.70 -26.73
N ILE A 101 -31.53 7.48 -26.93
CA ILE A 101 -30.22 6.95 -27.34
C ILE A 101 -29.65 6.02 -26.27
N ALA A 102 -29.76 6.41 -24.99
CA ALA A 102 -29.35 5.57 -23.87
C ALA A 102 -30.12 4.24 -23.82
N ASP A 103 -31.44 4.26 -24.04
CA ASP A 103 -32.26 3.03 -24.11
C ASP A 103 -31.86 2.13 -25.28
N THR A 104 -31.57 2.74 -26.43
CA THR A 104 -31.10 2.02 -27.63
C THR A 104 -29.76 1.34 -27.37
N ILE A 105 -28.81 2.03 -26.74
CA ILE A 105 -27.51 1.49 -26.38
C ILE A 105 -27.66 0.34 -25.37
N MET A 106 -28.47 0.50 -24.33
CA MET A 106 -28.72 -0.57 -23.35
C MET A 106 -29.29 -1.83 -24.01
N TYR A 107 -30.21 -1.68 -24.97
CA TYR A 107 -30.74 -2.80 -25.72
C TYR A 107 -29.66 -3.49 -26.57
N ILE A 108 -28.76 -2.74 -27.21
CA ILE A 108 -27.62 -3.30 -27.93
C ILE A 108 -26.71 -4.10 -26.99
N TYR A 109 -26.50 -3.64 -25.76
CA TYR A 109 -25.76 -4.40 -24.75
C TYR A 109 -26.48 -5.68 -24.34
N ASP A 110 -27.81 -5.67 -24.20
CA ASP A 110 -28.58 -6.88 -23.92
C ASP A 110 -28.48 -7.91 -25.06
N LEU A 111 -28.47 -7.45 -26.31
CA LEU A 111 -28.15 -8.31 -27.46
C LEU A 111 -26.72 -8.84 -27.35
N GLY A 112 -25.75 -8.00 -27.04
CA GLY A 112 -24.34 -8.37 -26.87
C GLY A 112 -24.13 -9.44 -25.80
N ILE A 113 -24.73 -9.27 -24.62
CA ILE A 113 -24.69 -10.24 -23.52
C ILE A 113 -25.26 -11.59 -23.95
N LYS A 114 -26.32 -11.59 -24.77
CA LYS A 114 -27.02 -12.79 -25.19
C LYS A 114 -26.34 -13.54 -26.33
N PHE A 115 -25.80 -12.82 -27.32
CA PHE A 115 -25.33 -13.40 -28.58
C PHE A 115 -23.82 -13.34 -28.76
N ASP A 116 -23.13 -12.34 -28.19
CA ASP A 116 -21.67 -12.25 -28.15
C ASP A 116 -21.15 -12.62 -26.76
N VAL A 117 -21.37 -13.89 -26.39
CA VAL A 117 -21.09 -14.43 -25.04
C VAL A 117 -19.62 -14.23 -24.64
N ALA A 118 -18.70 -14.28 -25.59
CA ALA A 118 -17.27 -14.06 -25.36
C ALA A 118 -16.97 -12.64 -24.86
N ASN A 119 -17.79 -11.65 -25.22
CA ASN A 119 -17.67 -10.26 -24.80
C ASN A 119 -18.78 -9.83 -23.84
N ALA A 120 -19.59 -10.76 -23.31
CA ALA A 120 -20.65 -10.47 -22.36
C ALA A 120 -20.19 -9.62 -21.15
N PRO A 121 -19.00 -9.84 -20.54
CA PRO A 121 -18.53 -8.98 -19.46
C PRO A 121 -18.42 -7.51 -19.89
N TYR A 122 -17.81 -7.23 -21.05
CA TYR A 122 -17.68 -5.87 -21.60
C TYR A 122 -19.04 -5.15 -21.64
N TYR A 123 -20.07 -5.80 -22.18
CA TYR A 123 -21.41 -5.21 -22.28
C TYR A 123 -22.06 -4.97 -20.91
N LYS A 124 -21.84 -5.85 -19.92
CA LYS A 124 -22.34 -5.64 -18.54
C LYS A 124 -21.73 -4.38 -17.92
N PHE A 125 -20.43 -4.13 -18.10
CA PHE A 125 -19.79 -2.89 -17.59
C PHE A 125 -20.30 -1.64 -18.28
N ARG A 126 -20.42 -1.68 -19.61
CA ARG A 126 -20.92 -0.53 -20.37
C ARG A 126 -22.38 -0.23 -20.03
N LYS A 127 -23.18 -1.27 -19.78
CA LYS A 127 -24.54 -1.13 -19.26
C LYS A 127 -24.58 -0.45 -17.89
N ALA A 128 -23.73 -0.88 -16.95
CA ALA A 128 -23.60 -0.23 -15.65
C ALA A 128 -23.20 1.25 -15.77
N PHE A 129 -22.27 1.58 -16.68
CA PHE A 129 -21.85 2.95 -16.96
C PHE A 129 -23.00 3.82 -17.50
N VAL A 130 -23.79 3.33 -18.47
CA VAL A 130 -24.94 4.08 -19.02
C VAL A 130 -25.99 4.33 -17.94
N LEU A 131 -26.26 3.33 -17.10
CA LEU A 131 -27.19 3.48 -15.98
C LEU A 131 -26.73 4.53 -14.97
N ASP A 132 -25.42 4.58 -14.71
CA ASP A 132 -24.78 5.51 -13.78
C ASP A 132 -24.77 6.95 -14.32
N PHE A 133 -24.16 7.17 -15.48
CA PHE A 133 -23.88 8.52 -15.97
C PHE A 133 -25.01 9.15 -16.80
N TRP A 134 -25.71 8.36 -17.60
CA TRP A 134 -26.71 8.89 -18.53
C TRP A 134 -28.11 8.81 -17.95
N LYS A 135 -28.49 7.64 -17.42
CA LYS A 135 -29.80 7.45 -16.79
C LYS A 135 -29.87 7.92 -15.35
N LYS A 136 -28.72 8.10 -14.68
CA LYS A 136 -28.62 8.52 -13.26
C LYS A 136 -29.52 7.69 -12.36
N THR A 137 -29.45 6.38 -12.55
CA THR A 137 -30.27 5.39 -11.86
C THR A 137 -29.96 5.41 -10.37
N GLU A 138 -30.93 5.03 -9.54
CA GLU A 138 -30.75 4.98 -8.09
C GLU A 138 -29.60 4.03 -7.68
N VAL A 139 -28.84 4.45 -6.66
CA VAL A 139 -27.64 3.75 -6.18
C VAL A 139 -27.86 2.26 -5.86
N PRO A 140 -28.96 1.83 -5.22
CA PRO A 140 -29.20 0.40 -4.96
C PRO A 140 -29.26 -0.45 -6.23
N VAL A 141 -29.81 0.10 -7.32
CA VAL A 141 -29.86 -0.58 -8.61
C VAL A 141 -28.47 -0.60 -9.24
N LEU A 142 -27.73 0.52 -9.19
CA LEU A 142 -26.36 0.59 -9.72
C LEU A 142 -25.44 -0.43 -9.05
N ILE A 143 -25.48 -0.57 -7.73
CA ILE A 143 -24.68 -1.56 -6.99
C ILE A 143 -24.84 -2.95 -7.60
N LYS A 144 -26.07 -3.40 -7.83
CA LYS A 144 -26.36 -4.72 -8.42
C LYS A 144 -25.70 -4.88 -9.80
N TYR A 145 -25.79 -3.87 -10.66
CA TYR A 145 -25.18 -3.95 -11.99
C TYR A 145 -23.65 -3.97 -11.94
N TYR A 146 -23.03 -3.20 -11.04
CA TYR A 146 -21.58 -3.22 -10.85
C TYR A 146 -21.10 -4.55 -10.23
N GLU A 147 -21.81 -5.09 -9.25
CA GLU A 147 -21.53 -6.42 -8.66
C GLU A 147 -21.63 -7.53 -9.73
N GLU A 148 -22.72 -7.56 -10.51
CA GLU A 148 -22.91 -8.54 -11.59
C GLU A 148 -21.86 -8.43 -12.70
N ALA A 149 -21.41 -7.20 -12.99
CA ALA A 149 -20.38 -6.98 -13.97
C ALA A 149 -19.02 -7.47 -13.45
N ILE A 150 -18.61 -7.08 -12.23
CA ILE A 150 -17.35 -7.53 -11.60
C ILE A 150 -17.30 -9.06 -11.46
N ALA A 151 -18.42 -9.69 -11.11
CA ALA A 151 -18.52 -11.15 -11.04
C ALA A 151 -18.33 -11.85 -12.41
N ALA A 152 -18.59 -11.15 -13.52
CA ALA A 152 -18.45 -11.70 -14.87
C ALA A 152 -17.01 -11.63 -15.41
N ASP A 153 -16.19 -10.70 -14.91
CA ASP A 153 -14.77 -10.57 -15.26
C ASP A 153 -14.02 -9.83 -14.15
N SER A 154 -13.12 -10.53 -13.45
CA SER A 154 -12.33 -9.95 -12.38
C SER A 154 -11.13 -9.12 -12.88
N GLY A 155 -10.77 -9.20 -14.17
CA GLY A 155 -9.59 -8.54 -14.77
C GLY A 155 -9.79 -7.07 -15.15
N LEU A 156 -10.81 -6.41 -14.61
CA LEU A 156 -11.17 -5.04 -14.97
C LEU A 156 -10.20 -3.98 -14.47
N SER A 157 -10.30 -2.82 -15.11
CA SER A 157 -9.78 -1.58 -14.53
C SER A 157 -10.33 -1.35 -13.13
N THR A 158 -9.43 -1.01 -12.21
CA THR A 158 -9.69 -0.56 -10.84
C THR A 158 -10.70 0.60 -10.77
N TYR A 159 -10.89 1.33 -11.86
CA TYR A 159 -11.95 2.34 -12.01
C TYR A 159 -13.36 1.81 -11.64
N TYR A 160 -13.75 0.63 -12.12
CA TYR A 160 -15.10 0.11 -11.89
C TYR A 160 -15.29 -0.36 -10.44
N TYR A 161 -14.23 -0.92 -9.85
CA TYR A 161 -14.19 -1.24 -8.43
C TYR A 161 -14.30 0.03 -7.58
N ASP A 162 -13.58 1.10 -7.91
CA ASP A 162 -13.70 2.37 -7.20
C ASP A 162 -15.10 2.99 -7.32
N ARG A 163 -15.77 2.91 -8.50
CA ARG A 163 -17.18 3.32 -8.64
C ARG A 163 -18.09 2.56 -7.67
N LEU A 164 -17.95 1.24 -7.59
CA LEU A 164 -18.72 0.42 -6.65
C LEU A 164 -18.41 0.77 -5.18
N GLY A 165 -17.14 1.02 -4.86
CA GLY A 165 -16.71 1.46 -3.53
C GLY A 165 -17.36 2.78 -3.11
N LYS A 166 -17.43 3.74 -4.03
CA LYS A 166 -18.14 5.01 -3.81
C LYS A 166 -19.63 4.81 -3.55
N PHE A 167 -20.28 3.87 -4.23
CA PHE A 167 -21.68 3.55 -3.96
C PHE A 167 -21.90 2.93 -2.58
N TYR A 168 -21.03 2.00 -2.16
CA TYR A 168 -21.08 1.49 -0.79
C TYR A 168 -20.87 2.59 0.25
N LYS A 169 -19.90 3.48 0.03
CA LYS A 169 -19.66 4.65 0.90
C LYS A 169 -20.91 5.52 1.06
N LEU A 170 -21.62 5.80 -0.03
CA LEU A 170 -22.85 6.60 0.00
C LEU A 170 -23.96 5.94 0.83
N ARG A 171 -23.94 4.62 0.97
CA ARG A 171 -24.98 3.84 1.64
C ARG A 171 -24.62 3.36 3.04
N MET A 172 -23.48 3.76 3.61
CA MET A 172 -23.06 3.29 4.94
C MET A 172 -24.06 3.59 6.07
N ASN A 173 -24.89 4.63 5.93
CA ASN A 173 -25.92 4.97 6.92
C ASN A 173 -27.24 4.20 6.71
N GLU A 174 -27.42 3.55 5.56
CA GLU A 174 -28.66 2.87 5.17
C GLU A 174 -28.50 1.34 5.16
N ASP A 175 -27.31 0.87 4.78
CA ASP A 175 -26.97 -0.54 4.63
C ASP A 175 -25.83 -0.88 5.60
N PRO A 176 -26.10 -1.68 6.65
CA PRO A 176 -25.10 -2.02 7.67
C PRO A 176 -23.90 -2.77 7.09
N ASP A 177 -24.07 -3.47 5.96
CA ASP A 177 -22.99 -4.21 5.31
C ASP A 177 -22.16 -3.32 4.38
N ALA A 178 -22.63 -2.13 4.02
CA ALA A 178 -21.98 -1.29 3.03
C ALA A 178 -20.59 -0.81 3.49
N LYS A 179 -20.40 -0.50 4.78
CA LYS A 179 -19.07 -0.17 5.32
C LYS A 179 -18.11 -1.34 5.12
N THR A 180 -18.53 -2.56 5.47
CA THR A 180 -17.72 -3.77 5.33
C THR A 180 -17.41 -4.07 3.86
N LYS A 181 -18.40 -3.97 2.97
CA LYS A 181 -18.20 -4.16 1.53
C LYS A 181 -17.24 -3.12 0.94
N ALA A 182 -17.32 -1.85 1.35
CA ALA A 182 -16.38 -0.82 0.93
C ALA A 182 -14.95 -1.11 1.43
N LEU A 183 -14.80 -1.52 2.69
CA LEU A 183 -13.51 -1.88 3.28
C LEU A 183 -12.86 -3.07 2.56
N ASP A 184 -13.62 -4.14 2.30
CA ASP A 184 -13.11 -5.31 1.58
C ASP A 184 -12.67 -4.93 0.16
N LEU A 185 -13.44 -4.06 -0.52
CA LEU A 185 -13.16 -3.61 -1.87
C LEU A 185 -11.92 -2.71 -1.96
N TYR A 186 -11.81 -1.69 -1.10
CA TYR A 186 -10.65 -0.81 -1.10
C TYR A 186 -9.39 -1.52 -0.58
N SER A 187 -9.54 -2.57 0.24
CA SER A 187 -8.42 -3.44 0.60
C SER A 187 -7.93 -4.29 -0.57
N TYR A 188 -8.85 -4.84 -1.35
CA TYR A 188 -8.53 -5.49 -2.61
C TYR A 188 -7.78 -4.52 -3.55
N LEU A 189 -8.24 -3.28 -3.69
CA LEU A 189 -7.60 -2.27 -4.55
C LEU A 189 -6.21 -1.88 -4.05
N ALA A 190 -6.04 -1.65 -2.75
CA ALA A 190 -4.73 -1.35 -2.17
C ALA A 190 -3.72 -2.51 -2.35
N THR A 191 -4.21 -3.74 -2.45
CA THR A 191 -3.40 -4.91 -2.78
C THR A 191 -3.06 -4.98 -4.26
N ALA A 192 -4.03 -4.70 -5.14
CA ALA A 192 -3.86 -4.75 -6.58
C ALA A 192 -2.96 -3.63 -7.11
N GLU A 193 -3.01 -2.44 -6.51
CA GLU A 193 -2.19 -1.27 -6.86
C GLU A 193 -1.48 -0.68 -5.63
N PRO A 194 -0.43 -1.33 -5.09
CA PRO A 194 0.25 -0.86 -3.87
C PRO A 194 0.88 0.52 -3.99
N SER A 195 1.21 0.96 -5.22
CA SER A 195 1.78 2.27 -5.51
C SER A 195 0.75 3.39 -5.59
N ASN A 196 -0.55 3.06 -5.60
CA ASN A 196 -1.62 4.05 -5.65
C ASN A 196 -2.04 4.46 -4.23
N PRO A 197 -1.65 5.66 -3.75
CA PRO A 197 -1.94 6.07 -2.38
C PRO A 197 -3.44 6.30 -2.13
N ALA A 198 -4.24 6.50 -3.18
CA ALA A 198 -5.67 6.78 -3.05
C ALA A 198 -6.40 5.64 -2.32
N TRP A 199 -6.07 4.38 -2.58
CA TRP A 199 -6.74 3.24 -1.94
C TRP A 199 -6.50 3.18 -0.43
N ASN A 200 -5.28 3.50 0.00
CA ASN A 200 -4.97 3.60 1.42
C ASN A 200 -5.69 4.79 2.07
N GLN A 201 -5.81 5.91 1.37
CA GLN A 201 -6.58 7.06 1.86
C GLN A 201 -8.07 6.73 2.00
N GLU A 202 -8.65 6.02 1.03
CA GLU A 202 -10.04 5.57 1.08
C GLU A 202 -10.28 4.61 2.26
N LEU A 203 -9.36 3.65 2.50
CA LEU A 203 -9.42 2.78 3.67
C LEU A 203 -9.29 3.54 4.99
N GLU A 204 -8.32 4.46 5.09
CA GLU A 204 -8.11 5.28 6.29
C GLU A 204 -9.34 6.14 6.61
N GLY A 205 -10.05 6.63 5.59
CA GLY A 205 -11.29 7.39 5.77
C GLY A 205 -12.52 6.54 6.12
N LEU A 206 -12.46 5.22 5.90
CA LEU A 206 -13.56 4.29 6.21
C LEU A 206 -13.49 3.73 7.63
N VAL A 207 -12.32 3.69 8.24
CA VAL A 207 -12.13 3.16 9.59
C VAL A 207 -12.30 4.24 10.64
N GLU A 208 -12.81 3.87 11.82
CA GLU A 208 -12.97 4.80 12.94
C GLU A 208 -11.63 5.07 13.65
N ASN A 209 -10.76 4.07 13.67
CA ASN A 209 -9.48 4.11 14.32
C ASN A 209 -8.48 3.18 13.63
N ILE A 210 -7.21 3.30 14.02
CA ILE A 210 -6.12 2.54 13.44
C ILE A 210 -6.23 1.03 13.74
N ASP A 211 -6.87 0.63 14.85
CA ASP A 211 -7.01 -0.77 15.23
C ASP A 211 -7.95 -1.55 14.29
N GLU A 212 -9.03 -0.92 13.85
CA GLU A 212 -9.93 -1.49 12.83
C GLU A 212 -9.16 -1.76 11.53
N LEU A 213 -8.33 -0.81 11.08
CA LEU A 213 -7.52 -0.98 9.87
C LEU A 213 -6.45 -2.08 10.04
N ILE A 214 -5.85 -2.18 11.22
CA ILE A 214 -4.92 -3.27 11.57
C ILE A 214 -5.63 -4.62 11.47
N ALA A 215 -6.83 -4.76 12.03
CA ALA A 215 -7.62 -6.00 11.97
C ALA A 215 -7.97 -6.40 10.53
N ILE A 216 -8.33 -5.42 9.69
CA ILE A 216 -8.62 -5.65 8.27
C ILE A 216 -7.36 -6.11 7.53
N ARG A 217 -6.22 -5.43 7.69
CA ARG A 217 -4.95 -5.86 7.05
C ARG A 217 -4.50 -7.23 7.54
N LYS A 218 -4.71 -7.54 8.82
CA LYS A 218 -4.45 -8.86 9.39
C LYS A 218 -5.30 -9.94 8.72
N LYS A 219 -6.62 -9.76 8.66
CA LYS A 219 -7.56 -10.69 8.00
C LYS A 219 -7.19 -10.92 6.53
N ASN A 220 -6.84 -9.84 5.82
CA ASN A 220 -6.45 -9.93 4.41
C ASN A 220 -5.15 -10.69 4.20
N TRP A 221 -4.17 -10.51 5.08
CA TRP A 221 -2.97 -11.32 5.07
C TRP A 221 -3.28 -12.78 5.44
N ASP A 222 -4.10 -13.04 6.46
CA ASP A 222 -4.41 -14.41 6.88
C ASP A 222 -5.19 -15.21 5.81
N PHE A 223 -5.99 -14.55 4.96
CA PHE A 223 -6.64 -15.18 3.80
C PHE A 223 -5.64 -15.64 2.71
N ASP A 224 -4.49 -14.97 2.61
CA ASP A 224 -3.45 -15.22 1.62
C ASP A 224 -2.08 -15.12 2.30
N LYS A 225 -1.84 -16.06 3.23
CA LYS A 225 -0.75 -15.98 4.21
C LYS A 225 0.63 -15.92 3.55
N GLU A 226 0.77 -16.52 2.38
CA GLU A 226 2.02 -16.58 1.62
C GLU A 226 2.37 -15.28 0.89
N ASN A 227 1.46 -14.30 0.86
CA ASN A 227 1.67 -13.04 0.16
C ASN A 227 2.50 -12.04 0.99
N LEU A 228 3.75 -11.83 0.58
CA LEU A 228 4.70 -10.93 1.26
C LEU A 228 4.25 -9.47 1.25
N GLY A 229 3.57 -9.01 0.19
CA GLY A 229 3.07 -7.64 0.11
C GLY A 229 2.01 -7.35 1.17
N LYS A 230 1.09 -8.30 1.37
CA LYS A 230 0.06 -8.21 2.41
C LYS A 230 0.66 -8.26 3.82
N ALA A 231 1.61 -9.17 4.04
CA ALA A 231 2.35 -9.24 5.30
C ALA A 231 3.08 -7.93 5.61
N TRP A 232 3.76 -7.34 4.62
CA TRP A 232 4.46 -6.06 4.77
C TRP A 232 3.52 -4.89 5.05
N ASN A 233 2.37 -4.84 4.37
CA ASN A 233 1.36 -3.80 4.59
C ASN A 233 0.78 -3.87 6.00
N TYR A 234 0.58 -5.08 6.54
CA TYR A 234 0.17 -5.30 7.92
C TYR A 234 1.27 -4.91 8.91
N ALA A 235 2.50 -5.39 8.71
CA ALA A 235 3.66 -5.07 9.55
C ALA A 235 3.91 -3.56 9.65
N SER A 236 3.94 -2.88 8.51
CA SER A 236 4.20 -1.43 8.42
C SER A 236 3.14 -0.60 9.15
N LEU A 237 1.87 -1.02 9.07
CA LEU A 237 0.80 -0.34 9.81
C LEU A 237 0.96 -0.55 11.32
N CYS A 238 1.28 -1.78 11.75
CA CYS A 238 1.53 -2.06 13.16
C CYS A 238 2.71 -1.25 13.70
N ILE A 239 3.79 -1.09 12.93
CA ILE A 239 4.93 -0.21 13.29
C ILE A 239 4.47 1.24 13.45
N LYS A 240 3.70 1.78 12.49
CA LYS A 240 3.15 3.15 12.56
C LYS A 240 2.26 3.35 13.80
N ALA A 241 1.48 2.32 14.14
CA ALA A 241 0.63 2.29 15.32
C ALA A 241 1.38 2.00 16.64
N ARG A 242 2.68 1.67 16.57
CA ARG A 242 3.50 1.20 17.72
C ARG A 242 3.00 -0.10 18.35
N GLU A 243 2.28 -0.91 17.58
CA GLU A 243 1.81 -2.25 17.93
C GLU A 243 2.94 -3.26 17.67
N TRP A 244 3.98 -3.22 18.50
CA TRP A 244 5.24 -3.94 18.27
C TRP A 244 5.07 -5.47 18.21
N ASP A 245 4.24 -6.06 19.08
CA ASP A 245 4.00 -7.51 19.08
C ASP A 245 3.29 -7.99 17.81
N LYS A 246 2.35 -7.20 17.28
CA LYS A 246 1.67 -7.49 16.01
C LYS A 246 2.63 -7.36 14.82
N ALA A 247 3.48 -6.32 14.84
CA ALA A 247 4.50 -6.13 13.81
C ALA A 247 5.51 -7.29 13.78
N LYS A 248 5.91 -7.79 14.95
CA LYS A 248 6.85 -8.91 15.11
C LYS A 248 6.40 -10.15 14.35
N GLU A 249 5.14 -10.59 14.51
CA GLU A 249 4.59 -11.78 13.83
C GLU A 249 4.81 -11.71 12.31
N ALA A 250 4.46 -10.56 11.73
CA ALA A 250 4.54 -10.36 10.29
C ALA A 250 5.98 -10.26 9.79
N LEU A 251 6.85 -9.59 10.55
CA LEU A 251 8.26 -9.45 10.20
C LEU A 251 9.04 -10.76 10.34
N GLU A 252 8.77 -11.58 11.35
CA GLU A 252 9.35 -12.93 11.49
C GLU A 252 8.97 -13.80 10.28
N PHE A 253 7.71 -13.74 9.85
CA PHE A 253 7.27 -14.43 8.63
C PHE A 253 8.01 -13.91 7.37
N LEU A 254 8.10 -12.59 7.22
CA LEU A 254 8.75 -11.95 6.07
C LEU A 254 10.23 -12.30 5.96
N THR A 255 10.97 -12.28 7.08
CA THR A 255 12.39 -12.63 7.09
C THR A 255 12.62 -14.13 6.86
N GLN A 256 11.69 -14.99 7.27
CA GLN A 256 11.74 -16.41 6.95
C GLN A 256 11.53 -16.67 5.45
N LYS A 257 10.57 -15.99 4.82
CA LYS A 257 10.23 -16.19 3.41
C LYS A 257 11.16 -15.45 2.45
N SER A 258 11.79 -14.37 2.89
CA SER A 258 12.72 -13.56 2.09
C SER A 258 13.92 -13.14 2.94
N PRO A 259 14.83 -14.09 3.25
CA PRO A 259 15.93 -13.89 4.20
C PRO A 259 17.03 -12.95 3.72
N GLU A 260 17.02 -12.58 2.43
CA GLU A 260 17.96 -11.62 1.83
C GLU A 260 17.39 -10.19 1.80
N THR A 261 16.13 -9.99 2.18
CA THR A 261 15.50 -8.65 2.19
C THR A 261 15.89 -7.88 3.45
N ILE A 262 16.95 -7.08 3.34
CA ILE A 262 17.53 -6.24 4.41
C ILE A 262 16.48 -5.41 5.17
N ASN A 263 15.54 -4.79 4.44
CA ASN A 263 14.54 -3.92 5.06
C ASN A 263 13.68 -4.66 6.10
N TYR A 264 13.32 -5.93 5.85
CA TYR A 264 12.53 -6.73 6.81
C TYR A 264 13.32 -7.00 8.09
N TRP A 265 14.60 -7.38 7.96
CA TRP A 265 15.47 -7.58 9.12
C TRP A 265 15.71 -6.28 9.90
N SER A 266 15.88 -5.15 9.23
CA SER A 266 16.07 -3.83 9.87
C SER A 266 14.88 -3.43 10.72
N GLN A 267 13.67 -3.59 10.18
CA GLN A 267 12.44 -3.36 10.95
C GLN A 267 12.29 -4.36 12.09
N LEU A 268 12.58 -5.65 11.85
CA LEU A 268 12.48 -6.69 12.88
C LEU A 268 13.44 -6.43 14.06
N GLY A 269 14.69 -6.04 13.79
CA GLY A 269 15.66 -5.70 14.83
C GLY A 269 15.21 -4.48 15.66
N THR A 270 14.61 -3.49 15.01
CA THR A 270 14.01 -2.33 15.69
C THR A 270 12.84 -2.77 16.58
N VAL A 271 11.96 -3.64 16.08
CA VAL A 271 10.83 -4.18 16.84
C VAL A 271 11.30 -4.99 18.06
N TYR A 272 12.30 -5.87 17.91
CA TYR A 272 12.87 -6.61 19.04
C TYR A 272 13.49 -5.70 20.10
N ASN A 273 14.20 -4.64 19.68
CA ASN A 273 14.70 -3.64 20.62
C ASN A 273 13.56 -2.94 21.40
N LYS A 274 12.45 -2.61 20.73
CA LYS A 274 11.28 -1.99 21.40
C LYS A 274 10.57 -2.94 22.36
N LEU A 275 10.59 -4.24 22.08
CA LEU A 275 10.02 -5.29 22.93
C LEU A 275 10.97 -5.75 24.05
N GLY A 276 12.23 -5.32 24.05
CA GLY A 276 13.25 -5.82 24.98
C GLY A 276 13.65 -7.28 24.72
N GLU A 277 13.37 -7.81 23.52
CA GLU A 277 13.78 -9.16 23.10
C GLU A 277 15.26 -9.16 22.66
N THR A 278 16.15 -8.87 23.61
CA THR A 278 17.56 -8.53 23.34
C THR A 278 18.32 -9.65 22.61
N ASP A 279 18.08 -10.92 22.93
CA ASP A 279 18.75 -12.05 22.24
C ASP A 279 18.35 -12.16 20.77
N LYS A 280 17.06 -11.95 20.47
CA LYS A 280 16.60 -11.95 19.08
C LYS A 280 17.06 -10.72 18.32
N SER A 281 17.19 -9.58 18.99
CA SER A 281 17.83 -8.38 18.44
C SER A 281 19.29 -8.65 18.05
N ILE A 282 20.08 -9.28 18.94
CA ILE A 282 21.47 -9.65 18.64
C ILE A 282 21.56 -10.58 17.42
N ALA A 283 20.70 -11.60 17.35
CA ALA A 283 20.64 -12.50 16.19
C ALA A 283 20.28 -11.74 14.89
N THR A 284 19.30 -10.84 14.97
CA THR A 284 18.84 -10.03 13.83
C THR A 284 19.95 -9.11 13.31
N PHE A 285 20.63 -8.37 14.18
CA PHE A 285 21.72 -7.51 13.76
C PHE A 285 22.97 -8.30 13.32
N THR A 286 23.17 -9.51 13.83
CA THR A 286 24.20 -10.41 13.31
C THR A 286 23.90 -10.79 11.86
N ARG A 287 22.65 -11.15 11.55
CA ARG A 287 22.21 -11.42 10.18
C ARG A 287 22.34 -10.18 9.28
N LEU A 288 21.98 -9.00 9.77
CA LEU A 288 22.17 -7.75 9.02
C LEU A 288 23.64 -7.44 8.74
N ILE A 289 24.56 -7.75 9.66
CA ILE A 289 26.01 -7.60 9.45
C ILE A 289 26.53 -8.60 8.40
N GLU A 290 25.99 -9.81 8.33
CA GLU A 290 26.31 -10.76 7.25
C GLU A 290 25.88 -10.25 5.87
N LEU A 291 24.69 -9.61 5.80
CA LEU A 291 24.12 -9.06 4.57
C LEU A 291 24.79 -7.74 4.15
N GLU A 292 25.08 -6.86 5.10
CA GLU A 292 25.64 -5.53 4.90
C GLU A 292 26.82 -5.29 5.86
N PRO A 293 28.00 -5.90 5.60
CA PRO A 293 29.15 -5.84 6.51
C PRO A 293 29.75 -4.43 6.66
N ASP A 294 29.44 -3.52 5.74
CA ASP A 294 29.92 -2.13 5.72
C ASP A 294 28.89 -1.13 6.30
N LYS A 295 27.76 -1.62 6.83
CA LYS A 295 26.73 -0.77 7.43
C LYS A 295 26.99 -0.59 8.93
N LYS A 296 27.63 0.53 9.29
CA LYS A 296 28.05 0.84 10.67
C LYS A 296 26.92 0.83 11.71
N GLU A 297 25.70 1.16 11.30
CA GLU A 297 24.51 1.20 12.16
C GLU A 297 24.17 -0.19 12.69
N HIS A 298 24.39 -1.27 11.92
CA HIS A 298 24.11 -2.64 12.37
C HIS A 298 25.00 -3.05 13.54
N TYR A 299 26.30 -2.73 13.47
CA TYR A 299 27.22 -2.93 14.58
C TYR A 299 26.82 -2.10 15.80
N SER A 300 26.49 -0.82 15.62
CA SER A 300 26.06 0.02 16.75
C SER A 300 24.80 -0.53 17.41
N ASN A 301 23.82 -1.01 16.64
CA ASN A 301 22.58 -1.54 17.20
C ASN A 301 22.80 -2.89 17.91
N ARG A 302 23.65 -3.77 17.38
CA ARG A 302 24.04 -5.00 18.09
C ARG A 302 24.84 -4.69 19.36
N GLY A 303 25.71 -3.69 19.32
CA GLY A 303 26.46 -3.21 20.48
C GLY A 303 25.55 -2.68 21.58
N LEU A 304 24.47 -1.97 21.24
CA LEU A 304 23.44 -1.55 22.20
C LEU A 304 22.72 -2.76 22.82
N ALA A 305 22.38 -3.78 22.02
CA ALA A 305 21.77 -5.00 22.54
C ALA A 305 22.73 -5.76 23.48
N TYR A 306 24.02 -5.88 23.13
CA TYR A 306 25.02 -6.44 24.04
C TYR A 306 25.17 -5.62 25.34
N LYS A 307 25.10 -4.29 25.27
CA LYS A 307 25.13 -3.41 26.46
C LYS A 307 23.97 -3.71 27.41
N GLU A 308 22.75 -3.89 26.88
CA GLU A 308 21.59 -4.24 27.71
C GLU A 308 21.80 -5.57 28.45
N LYS A 309 22.46 -6.55 27.82
CA LYS A 309 22.86 -7.81 28.47
C LYS A 309 24.10 -7.69 29.38
N SER A 310 24.64 -6.48 29.58
CA SER A 310 25.93 -6.24 30.27
C SER A 310 27.12 -7.02 29.66
N MET A 311 27.02 -7.40 28.38
CA MET A 311 28.10 -8.03 27.61
C MET A 311 29.07 -6.97 27.07
N PHE A 312 29.74 -6.27 28.00
CA PHE A 312 30.48 -5.04 27.70
C PHE A 312 31.64 -5.23 26.71
N SER A 313 32.33 -6.38 26.75
CA SER A 313 33.43 -6.67 25.82
C SER A 313 32.95 -6.76 24.36
N GLN A 314 31.86 -7.50 24.11
CA GLN A 314 31.26 -7.60 22.78
C GLN A 314 30.68 -6.25 22.33
N ALA A 315 29.97 -5.55 23.22
CA ALA A 315 29.42 -4.23 22.93
C ALA A 315 30.51 -3.23 22.48
N ARG A 316 31.64 -3.19 23.20
CA ARG A 316 32.76 -2.32 22.85
C ARG A 316 33.39 -2.68 21.50
N THR A 317 33.53 -3.97 21.22
CA THR A 317 34.05 -4.45 19.93
C THR A 317 33.18 -3.93 18.79
N ASP A 318 31.86 -4.07 18.91
CA ASP A 318 30.90 -3.59 17.93
C ASP A 318 30.88 -2.06 17.81
N PHE A 319 30.92 -1.31 18.92
CA PHE A 319 30.99 0.16 18.86
C PHE A 319 32.28 0.66 18.21
N ARG A 320 33.42 0.02 18.47
CA ARG A 320 34.67 0.37 17.80
C ARG A 320 34.59 0.10 16.32
N LYS A 321 34.05 -1.05 15.91
CA LYS A 321 33.81 -1.34 14.49
C LYS A 321 32.87 -0.29 13.86
N ALA A 322 31.77 0.05 14.52
CA ALA A 322 30.83 1.08 14.07
C ALA A 322 31.49 2.47 13.92
N SER A 323 32.39 2.85 14.83
CA SER A 323 33.11 4.14 14.77
C SER A 323 34.13 4.24 13.62
N GLN A 324 34.57 3.10 13.08
CA GLN A 324 35.60 3.00 12.03
C GLN A 324 35.00 2.82 10.63
N VAL A 325 33.94 2.03 10.51
CA VAL A 325 33.29 1.72 9.23
C VAL A 325 32.64 2.98 8.65
N GLY A 326 32.97 3.33 7.41
CA GLY A 326 32.37 4.48 6.72
C GLY A 326 32.78 5.86 7.27
N GLY A 327 33.90 5.94 7.99
CA GLY A 327 34.47 7.19 8.51
C GLY A 327 34.14 7.49 9.98
N ASN A 328 34.71 8.59 10.48
CA ASN A 328 34.74 8.96 11.90
C ASN A 328 33.32 9.25 12.46
N TRP A 329 32.69 8.27 13.11
CA TRP A 329 31.35 8.42 13.71
C TRP A 329 31.43 8.49 15.24
N ALA A 330 31.01 9.62 15.81
CA ALA A 330 31.15 9.91 17.25
C ALA A 330 30.17 9.13 18.15
N LEU A 331 28.96 8.82 17.67
CA LEU A 331 27.91 8.25 18.51
C LEU A 331 28.27 6.87 19.12
N PRO A 332 28.92 5.92 18.41
CA PRO A 332 29.40 4.69 19.03
C PRO A 332 30.49 4.92 20.09
N VAL A 333 31.32 5.96 19.96
CA VAL A 333 32.31 6.31 20.98
C VAL A 333 31.63 6.82 22.25
N TYR A 334 30.56 7.60 22.10
CA TYR A 334 29.69 7.94 23.21
C TYR A 334 29.09 6.68 23.87
N TYR A 335 28.59 5.73 23.09
CA TYR A 335 28.07 4.47 23.63
C TYR A 335 29.16 3.63 24.32
N GLU A 336 30.41 3.63 23.83
CA GLU A 336 31.56 3.02 24.53
C GLU A 336 31.76 3.64 25.92
N GLY A 337 31.66 4.97 26.05
CA GLY A 337 31.72 5.65 27.34
C GLY A 337 30.63 5.19 28.32
N LEU A 338 29.40 4.98 27.83
CA LEU A 338 28.31 4.44 28.63
C LEU A 338 28.60 3.02 29.14
N LEU A 339 29.38 2.21 28.42
CA LEU A 339 29.77 0.87 28.90
C LEU A 339 30.63 0.97 30.16
N TYR A 340 31.62 1.87 30.14
CA TYR A 340 32.50 2.11 31.28
C TYR A 340 31.71 2.61 32.48
N GLU A 341 30.83 3.60 32.25
CA GLU A 341 30.00 4.15 33.30
C GLU A 341 29.02 3.11 33.89
N GLN A 342 28.35 2.32 33.04
CA GLN A 342 27.45 1.27 33.49
C GLN A 342 28.21 0.19 34.28
N SER A 343 29.39 -0.21 33.82
CA SER A 343 30.22 -1.18 34.55
C SER A 343 30.69 -0.63 35.90
N ALA A 344 31.07 0.65 35.98
CA ALA A 344 31.48 1.29 37.23
C ALA A 344 30.34 1.33 38.26
N ARG A 345 29.10 1.58 37.82
CA ARG A 345 27.91 1.57 38.69
C ARG A 345 27.55 0.19 39.24
N GLN A 346 27.96 -0.88 38.56
CA GLN A 346 27.71 -2.26 39.00
C GLN A 346 28.74 -2.74 40.04
N CYS A 347 29.76 -1.93 40.33
CA CYS A 347 30.87 -2.25 41.23
C CYS A 347 30.86 -1.35 42.48
N GLY A 348 31.71 -1.64 43.45
CA GLY A 348 31.90 -0.79 44.63
C GLY A 348 32.50 0.57 44.26
N PHE A 349 32.38 1.58 45.13
CA PHE A 349 32.96 2.91 44.86
C PHE A 349 34.35 3.04 45.48
N ASP A 350 35.36 2.50 44.78
CA ASP A 350 36.77 2.56 45.15
C ASP A 350 37.63 3.30 44.11
N PHE A 351 38.93 3.39 44.35
CA PHE A 351 39.85 4.08 43.45
C PHE A 351 39.86 3.48 42.04
N ASP A 352 39.78 2.15 41.90
CA ASP A 352 39.74 1.49 40.58
C ASP A 352 38.47 1.88 39.82
N THR A 353 37.34 1.97 40.51
CA THR A 353 36.08 2.43 39.93
C THR A 353 36.15 3.90 39.51
N LYS A 354 36.81 4.75 40.30
CA LYS A 354 37.09 6.14 39.91
C LYS A 354 37.98 6.21 38.65
N LEU A 355 38.97 5.33 38.50
CA LEU A 355 39.76 5.23 37.25
C LEU A 355 38.87 4.87 36.05
N VAL A 356 37.86 4.03 36.23
CA VAL A 356 36.88 3.72 35.17
C VAL A 356 35.98 4.91 34.85
N TYR A 357 35.56 5.70 35.83
CA TYR A 357 34.86 6.96 35.57
C TYR A 357 35.75 7.96 34.82
N LEU A 358 37.05 8.01 35.13
CA LEU A 358 38.03 8.81 34.38
C LEU A 358 38.14 8.32 32.93
N LEU A 359 38.17 7.00 32.70
CA LEU A 359 38.14 6.43 31.35
C LEU A 359 36.84 6.80 30.61
N ALA A 360 35.69 6.71 31.28
CA ALA A 360 34.40 7.11 30.71
C ALA A 360 34.41 8.59 30.29
N MET A 361 34.86 9.48 31.20
CA MET A 361 34.98 10.91 30.93
C MET A 361 35.88 11.21 29.74
N ASN A 362 37.07 10.60 29.68
CA ASN A 362 38.00 10.73 28.56
C ASN A 362 37.39 10.23 27.25
N THR A 363 36.63 9.14 27.30
CA THR A 363 35.93 8.57 26.14
C THR A 363 34.83 9.50 25.64
N TYR A 364 34.05 10.12 26.54
CA TYR A 364 33.06 11.14 26.17
C TYR A 364 33.71 12.38 25.57
N ASN A 365 34.80 12.88 26.16
CA ASN A 365 35.54 14.01 25.61
C ASN A 365 36.10 13.70 24.21
N ARG A 366 36.50 12.46 23.95
CA ARG A 366 36.88 12.00 22.60
C ARG A 366 35.67 12.06 21.65
N ALA A 367 34.50 11.59 22.07
CA ALA A 367 33.28 11.68 21.24
C ALA A 367 32.93 13.15 20.92
N VAL A 368 32.98 14.06 21.90
CA VAL A 368 32.75 15.50 21.70
C VAL A 368 33.81 16.13 20.77
N SER A 369 35.05 15.65 20.83
CA SER A 369 36.11 16.12 19.92
C SER A 369 35.89 15.68 18.48
N MET A 370 35.23 14.53 18.28
CA MET A 370 34.85 14.01 16.97
C MET A 370 33.59 14.70 16.42
N ASP A 371 32.64 15.01 17.30
CA ASP A 371 31.40 15.73 17.01
C ASP A 371 31.05 16.69 18.15
N PRO A 372 31.40 17.99 18.02
CA PRO A 372 31.10 19.00 19.04
C PRO A 372 29.59 19.22 19.27
N GLY A 373 28.74 18.78 18.34
CA GLY A 373 27.28 18.87 18.46
C GLY A 373 26.64 17.77 19.31
N LEU A 374 27.40 16.74 19.71
CA LEU A 374 26.91 15.62 20.49
C LEU A 374 26.73 16.01 21.97
N THR A 375 25.63 16.69 22.27
CA THR A 375 25.33 17.27 23.59
C THR A 375 25.26 16.22 24.69
N GLU A 376 24.74 15.03 24.39
CA GLU A 376 24.66 13.93 25.34
C GLU A 376 26.04 13.53 25.85
N ALA A 377 27.05 13.44 24.97
CA ALA A 377 28.41 13.11 25.38
C ALA A 377 29.00 14.19 26.29
N LYS A 378 28.75 15.47 25.99
CA LYS A 378 29.21 16.60 26.81
C LYS A 378 28.56 16.58 28.20
N GLU A 379 27.25 16.35 28.27
CA GLU A 379 26.51 16.24 29.53
C GLU A 379 26.98 15.05 30.36
N ARG A 380 27.20 13.89 29.74
CA ARG A 380 27.74 12.72 30.44
C ARG A 380 29.16 12.95 30.96
N ALA A 381 30.03 13.60 30.19
CA ALA A 381 31.38 13.97 30.65
C ALA A 381 31.33 14.85 31.90
N ALA A 382 30.47 15.86 31.91
CA ALA A 382 30.26 16.71 33.08
C ALA A 382 29.69 15.92 34.28
N ALA A 383 28.71 15.04 34.03
CA ALA A 383 28.06 14.26 35.09
C ALA A 383 29.02 13.32 35.82
N VAL A 384 29.97 12.70 35.13
CA VAL A 384 30.94 11.77 35.75
C VAL A 384 32.16 12.49 36.36
N SER A 385 32.35 13.78 36.10
CA SER A 385 33.54 14.54 36.55
C SER A 385 33.72 14.55 38.07
N GLY A 386 32.63 14.52 38.85
CA GLY A 386 32.69 14.44 40.32
C GLY A 386 33.04 13.05 40.86
N SER A 387 33.10 12.03 40.00
CA SER A 387 33.36 10.63 40.36
C SER A 387 34.74 10.14 39.92
N ILE A 388 35.60 11.00 39.37
CA ILE A 388 36.99 10.67 39.01
C ILE A 388 37.93 10.79 40.23
N PRO A 389 39.15 10.25 40.19
CA PRO A 389 40.09 10.38 41.30
C PRO A 389 40.54 11.83 41.48
N THR A 390 40.73 12.27 42.72
CA THR A 390 41.30 13.60 42.99
C THR A 390 42.83 13.58 42.93
N GLN A 391 43.45 14.76 42.82
CA GLN A 391 44.91 14.90 42.93
C GLN A 391 45.44 14.37 44.27
N GLU A 392 44.70 14.57 45.36
CA GLU A 392 45.06 14.05 46.68
C GLU A 392 45.07 12.52 46.70
N GLU A 393 44.10 11.87 46.06
CA GLU A 393 44.04 10.40 45.98
C GLU A 393 45.24 9.82 45.22
N PHE A 394 45.64 10.44 44.11
CA PHE A 394 46.87 10.06 43.40
C PHE A 394 48.11 10.25 44.29
N PHE A 395 48.20 11.36 45.02
CA PHE A 395 49.31 11.65 45.94
C PHE A 395 49.41 10.61 47.06
N PHE A 396 48.32 10.30 47.76
CA PHE A 396 48.32 9.30 48.84
C PHE A 396 48.67 7.90 48.35
N LYS A 397 48.36 7.58 47.09
CA LYS A 397 48.77 6.33 46.42
C LYS A 397 50.17 6.37 45.82
N LYS A 398 50.90 7.49 45.95
CA LYS A 398 52.26 7.70 45.42
C LYS A 398 52.33 7.53 43.90
N ILE A 399 51.28 7.94 43.19
CA ILE A 399 51.22 7.90 41.73
C ILE A 399 51.59 9.27 41.17
N ALA A 400 52.65 9.36 40.38
CA ALA A 400 53.08 10.61 39.77
C ALA A 400 52.14 11.04 38.62
N PRO A 401 51.98 12.34 38.32
CA PRO A 401 51.26 12.80 37.13
C PRO A 401 51.85 12.22 35.84
N GLY A 402 50.99 11.92 34.86
CA GLY A 402 51.41 11.30 33.59
C GLY A 402 51.64 9.79 33.64
N THR A 403 51.48 9.15 34.81
CA THR A 403 51.63 7.70 34.97
C THR A 403 50.48 6.97 34.26
N GLN A 404 50.79 5.95 33.47
CA GLN A 404 49.81 5.03 32.92
C GLN A 404 49.39 4.01 33.97
N ILE A 405 48.12 3.98 34.32
CA ILE A 405 47.56 3.10 35.34
C ILE A 405 46.66 2.07 34.65
N PRO A 406 46.99 0.77 34.67
CA PRO A 406 46.15 -0.26 34.08
C PRO A 406 44.88 -0.47 34.92
N ILE A 407 43.73 -0.51 34.26
CA ILE A 407 42.47 -0.89 34.90
C ILE A 407 42.47 -2.41 35.05
N SER A 408 42.70 -2.87 36.28
CA SER A 408 42.99 -4.28 36.59
C SER A 408 42.13 -4.86 37.72
N GLY A 409 41.17 -4.09 38.26
CA GLY A 409 40.24 -4.59 39.27
C GLY A 409 39.36 -5.74 38.76
N GLY A 410 39.02 -6.69 39.63
CA GLY A 410 38.27 -7.90 39.26
C GLY A 410 36.93 -7.62 38.58
N CYS A 411 36.31 -6.49 38.91
CA CYS A 411 35.06 -6.00 38.33
C CYS A 411 35.22 -5.47 36.88
N PHE A 412 36.45 -5.15 36.47
CA PHE A 412 36.78 -4.43 35.23
C PHE A 412 37.70 -5.20 34.28
N GLY A 413 37.89 -6.51 34.51
CA GLY A 413 38.81 -7.34 33.72
C GLY A 413 38.53 -7.37 32.21
N TRP A 414 37.34 -6.99 31.76
CA TRP A 414 36.99 -6.87 30.34
C TRP A 414 37.59 -5.63 29.66
N ILE A 415 37.99 -4.61 30.44
CA ILE A 415 38.45 -3.32 29.91
C ILE A 415 39.82 -3.47 29.26
N GLY A 416 40.83 -3.99 29.96
CA GLY A 416 42.17 -4.19 29.38
C GLY A 416 42.81 -2.92 28.81
N MET A 417 42.55 -1.77 29.44
CA MET A 417 43.07 -0.45 29.05
C MET A 417 43.68 0.25 30.26
N SER A 418 44.46 1.30 29.99
CA SER A 418 45.04 2.17 31.01
C SER A 418 44.46 3.58 30.93
N VAL A 419 44.52 4.30 32.05
CA VAL A 419 44.27 5.74 32.13
C VAL A 419 45.53 6.48 32.57
N THR A 420 45.68 7.72 32.13
CA THR A 420 46.77 8.61 32.53
C THR A 420 46.37 9.40 33.79
N SER A 421 47.20 9.40 34.83
CA SER A 421 47.03 10.32 35.97
C SER A 421 47.26 11.77 35.55
N PHE A 422 46.52 12.71 36.15
CA PHE A 422 46.56 14.14 35.84
C PHE A 422 47.05 15.00 36.99
#